data_AF-A0AAV6Y7W8-F1
#
_entry.id   AF-A0AAV6Y7W8-F1
#
_cell.length_a   1.000
_cell.length_b   1.000
_cell.length_c   1.000
_cell.angle_alpha   90.00
_cell.angle_beta   90.00
_cell.angle_gamma   90.00
#
_symmetry.space_group_name_H-M   'P 1'
#
loop_
_entity.id
_entity.type
_entity.pdbx_description
1 polymer ?
#
loop_
_entity_poly.entity_id
_entity_poly.type
_entity_poly.pdbx_seq_one_letter_code
_entity_poly.pdbx_strand_id
1 'polypeptide(L)'
;MFRSIYYLSVLCRYLYKLKQYVGNKAFPEGPMAEGYIAEECLTFCSMYLNDIETQFSKAERNYERREDRSQQNLSVFCENSRLVGKGIYAYINEKSCKQVHAYVLKNCDEVLTFINEHKEELKQNGGANVEKRHEESFSKWFEERVVLASSERSHAVSEDLVHLAYGPDKRVTHYEACIVNGIRFHTKQREMNKKTQNSGVVVKVEEESGFRDYYGVLTDIIQLDYLGNHHVVLFKCDWYEGRSVQKDKYGCTSINTSKPWKTNEPYVLASQAQQVFYVNDIKLGNNWKVVIAAQGRSSWNILENKEYECVTIDESCQHNQLDSRVDMEDFLSDTPE
;
A
#
# COMPACT_ATOMS: atom_id res chain seq x y z
N MET A 1 -2.88 13.85 -22.11
CA MET A 1 -3.93 12.80 -22.17
C MET A 1 -4.19 12.16 -20.79
N PHE A 2 -3.19 11.91 -19.94
CA PHE A 2 -3.43 11.35 -18.59
C PHE A 2 -3.89 12.35 -17.51
N ARG A 3 -3.52 13.64 -17.58
CA ARG A 3 -4.19 14.69 -16.76
C ARG A 3 -5.72 14.62 -16.93
N SER A 4 -6.18 14.42 -18.17
CA SER A 4 -7.60 14.23 -18.46
C SER A 4 -8.16 12.97 -17.79
N ILE A 5 -7.45 11.84 -17.74
CA ILE A 5 -7.92 10.62 -17.06
C ILE A 5 -8.01 10.80 -15.53
N TYR A 6 -7.07 11.53 -14.91
CA TYR A 6 -7.13 11.85 -13.47
C TYR A 6 -8.34 12.72 -13.13
N TYR A 7 -8.53 13.84 -13.83
CA TYR A 7 -9.71 14.69 -13.68
C TYR A 7 -11.00 13.92 -14.01
N LEU A 8 -10.99 13.08 -15.05
CA LEU A 8 -12.14 12.26 -15.42
C LEU A 8 -12.47 11.24 -14.32
N SER A 9 -11.49 10.66 -13.63
CA SER A 9 -11.76 9.70 -12.55
C SER A 9 -12.42 10.36 -11.32
N VAL A 10 -11.99 11.57 -10.97
CA VAL A 10 -12.54 12.34 -9.84
C VAL A 10 -13.93 12.86 -10.21
N LEU A 11 -14.04 13.47 -11.40
CA LEU A 11 -15.31 13.97 -11.93
C LEU A 11 -16.32 12.82 -12.09
N CYS A 12 -15.92 11.68 -12.64
CA CYS A 12 -16.83 10.53 -12.77
C CYS A 12 -17.24 9.95 -11.42
N ARG A 13 -16.38 9.95 -10.40
CA ARG A 13 -16.77 9.53 -9.04
C ARG A 13 -17.74 10.52 -8.41
N TYR A 14 -17.48 11.81 -8.56
CA TYR A 14 -18.37 12.87 -8.07
C TYR A 14 -19.73 12.83 -8.77
N LEU A 15 -19.75 12.73 -10.10
CA LEU A 15 -20.97 12.58 -10.89
C LEU A 15 -21.71 11.28 -10.56
N TYR A 16 -20.99 10.18 -10.30
CA TYR A 16 -21.61 8.93 -9.85
C TYR A 16 -22.26 9.10 -8.47
N LYS A 17 -21.65 9.84 -7.55
CA LYS A 17 -22.22 10.18 -6.24
C LYS A 17 -23.49 11.03 -6.41
N LEU A 18 -23.43 12.12 -7.16
CA LEU A 18 -24.60 12.96 -7.46
C LEU A 18 -25.73 12.16 -8.13
N LYS A 19 -25.39 11.23 -9.02
CA LYS A 19 -26.36 10.33 -9.65
C LYS A 19 -27.12 9.48 -8.64
N GLN A 20 -26.55 9.15 -7.48
CA GLN A 20 -27.25 8.38 -6.44
C GLN A 20 -28.36 9.20 -5.75
N TYR A 21 -28.29 10.53 -5.78
CA TYR A 21 -29.31 11.42 -5.22
C TYR A 21 -30.51 11.63 -6.14
N VAL A 22 -30.44 11.16 -7.39
CA VAL A 22 -31.54 11.33 -8.36
C VAL A 22 -32.68 10.38 -8.03
N GLY A 23 -33.64 10.86 -7.24
CA GLY A 23 -34.91 10.17 -6.99
C GLY A 23 -35.90 10.28 -8.15
N ASN A 24 -35.96 11.45 -8.80
CA ASN A 24 -36.84 11.72 -9.94
C ASN A 24 -36.03 12.08 -11.19
N LYS A 25 -36.14 11.27 -12.24
CA LYS A 25 -35.41 11.47 -13.51
C LYS A 25 -35.99 12.59 -14.38
N ALA A 26 -37.24 13.00 -14.15
CA ALA A 26 -37.87 14.08 -14.92
C ALA A 26 -37.37 15.47 -14.49
N PHE A 27 -36.93 15.60 -13.23
CA PHE A 27 -36.38 16.83 -12.64
C PHE A 27 -35.24 16.47 -11.69
N PRO A 28 -34.07 16.07 -12.21
CA PRO A 28 -32.98 15.53 -11.41
C PRO A 28 -32.31 16.57 -10.50
N GLU A 29 -32.37 17.86 -10.83
CA GLU A 29 -31.64 18.93 -10.17
C GLU A 29 -32.09 19.12 -8.71
N GLY A 30 -33.41 19.12 -8.46
CA GLY A 30 -33.98 19.29 -7.12
C GLY A 30 -33.55 18.18 -6.13
N PRO A 31 -33.81 16.90 -6.45
CA PRO A 31 -33.36 15.78 -5.62
C PRO A 31 -31.84 15.71 -5.43
N MET A 32 -31.06 16.09 -6.46
CA MET A 32 -29.60 16.18 -6.34
C MET A 32 -29.17 17.24 -5.32
N ALA A 33 -29.75 18.44 -5.39
CA ALA A 33 -29.44 19.53 -4.48
C ALA A 33 -29.84 19.20 -3.04
N GLU A 34 -31.04 18.63 -2.85
CA GLU A 34 -31.53 18.21 -1.54
C GLU A 34 -30.64 17.11 -0.92
N GLY A 35 -30.29 16.08 -1.71
CA GLY A 35 -29.42 15.00 -1.26
C GLY A 35 -28.02 15.47 -0.89
N TYR A 36 -27.47 16.43 -1.66
CA TYR A 36 -26.18 17.04 -1.34
C TYR A 36 -26.22 17.87 -0.05
N ILE A 37 -27.24 18.73 0.13
CA ILE A 37 -27.41 19.53 1.35
C ILE A 37 -27.59 18.62 2.56
N ALA A 38 -28.40 17.57 2.46
CA ALA A 38 -28.59 16.62 3.54
C ALA A 38 -27.28 15.92 3.94
N GLU A 39 -26.45 15.53 2.97
CA GLU A 39 -25.15 14.94 3.24
C GLU A 39 -24.17 15.91 3.92
N GLU A 40 -24.09 17.16 3.46
CA GLU A 40 -23.24 18.19 4.07
C GLU A 40 -23.69 18.48 5.52
N CYS A 41 -24.99 18.61 5.77
CA CYS A 41 -25.54 18.80 7.12
C CYS A 41 -25.21 17.62 8.04
N LEU A 42 -25.37 16.38 7.57
CA LEU A 42 -25.01 15.18 8.34
C LEU A 42 -23.50 15.10 8.59
N THR A 43 -22.68 15.54 7.64
CA THR A 43 -21.23 15.64 7.78
C THR A 43 -20.86 16.64 8.86
N PHE A 44 -21.47 17.82 8.84
CA PHE A 44 -21.28 18.83 9.87
C PHE A 44 -21.67 18.31 11.26
N CYS A 45 -22.88 17.74 11.39
CA CYS A 45 -23.35 17.17 12.65
C CYS A 45 -22.45 16.04 13.18
N SER A 46 -21.90 15.22 12.28
CA SER A 46 -21.04 14.09 12.66
C SER A 46 -19.77 14.50 13.41
N MET A 47 -19.26 15.73 13.19
CA MET A 47 -18.07 16.25 13.88
C MET A 47 -18.31 16.55 15.36
N TYR A 48 -19.57 16.63 15.78
CA TYR A 48 -19.96 16.94 17.16
C TYR A 48 -20.53 15.73 17.91
N LEU A 49 -20.71 14.59 17.23
CA LEU A 49 -21.21 13.34 17.82
C LEU A 49 -20.02 12.43 18.19
N ASN A 50 -19.49 12.60 19.40
CA ASN A 50 -18.31 11.86 19.86
C ASN A 50 -18.61 10.44 20.37
N ASP A 51 -19.86 10.17 20.78
CA ASP A 51 -20.25 8.90 21.41
C ASP A 51 -20.85 7.88 20.42
N ILE A 52 -20.92 8.22 19.13
CA ILE A 52 -21.54 7.39 18.10
C ILE A 52 -20.56 7.24 16.93
N GLU A 53 -20.40 6.01 16.43
CA GLU A 53 -19.64 5.75 15.21
C GLU A 53 -20.38 6.38 14.01
N THR A 54 -19.77 7.40 13.40
CA THR A 54 -20.28 8.09 12.21
C THR A 54 -19.53 7.59 10.98
N GLN A 55 -20.02 7.92 9.78
CA GLN A 55 -19.30 7.56 8.54
C GLN A 55 -17.87 8.13 8.46
N PHE A 56 -17.56 9.17 9.24
CA PHE A 56 -16.26 9.84 9.29
C PHE A 56 -15.39 9.38 10.45
N SER A 57 -15.98 8.96 11.59
CA SER A 57 -15.22 8.38 12.70
C SER A 57 -14.99 6.87 12.54
N LYS A 58 -15.74 6.21 11.66
CA LYS A 58 -15.54 4.81 11.29
C LYS A 58 -14.15 4.60 10.70
N ALA A 59 -13.40 3.67 11.30
CA ALA A 59 -12.12 3.23 10.77
C ALA A 59 -12.26 2.79 9.31
N GLU A 60 -11.33 3.23 8.47
CA GLU A 60 -11.37 2.92 7.04
C GLU A 60 -11.44 1.41 6.79
N ARG A 61 -12.03 1.00 5.66
CA ARG A 61 -12.17 -0.42 5.30
C ARG A 61 -10.84 -1.17 5.27
N ASN A 62 -9.76 -0.46 4.98
CA ASN A 62 -8.39 -0.96 4.95
C ASN A 62 -7.54 -0.44 6.11
N TYR A 63 -8.16 -0.02 7.21
CA TYR A 63 -7.45 0.36 8.41
C TYR A 63 -6.62 -0.82 8.95
N GLU A 64 -5.32 -0.62 9.09
CA GLU A 64 -4.46 -1.48 9.87
C GLU A 64 -4.82 -1.34 11.33
N ARG A 65 -5.18 -2.45 11.96
CA ARG A 65 -5.29 -2.46 13.41
C ARG A 65 -3.85 -2.37 13.93
N ARG A 66 -3.44 -1.18 14.40
CA ARG A 66 -2.23 -1.05 15.21
C ARG A 66 -2.47 -1.84 16.48
N GLU A 67 -1.89 -3.02 16.56
CA GLU A 67 -1.72 -3.67 17.85
C GLU A 67 -0.68 -2.86 18.62
N ASP A 68 -0.90 -2.66 19.92
CA ASP A 68 0.04 -1.98 20.79
C ASP A 68 1.27 -2.87 20.98
N ARG A 69 2.16 -2.86 19.98
CA ARG A 69 3.41 -3.61 19.94
C ARG A 69 4.57 -2.75 20.41
N SER A 70 4.33 -1.87 21.37
CA SER A 70 5.25 -0.87 21.95
C SER A 70 6.51 -1.46 22.63
N GLN A 71 6.83 -2.74 22.41
CA GLN A 71 7.94 -3.46 23.00
C GLN A 71 8.85 -4.19 22.00
N GLN A 72 8.58 -4.10 20.68
CA GLN A 72 9.45 -4.73 19.70
C GLN A 72 10.62 -3.80 19.34
N ASN A 73 11.84 -4.30 19.50
CA ASN A 73 13.06 -3.51 19.33
C ASN A 73 13.65 -3.59 17.92
N LEU A 74 13.11 -4.45 17.05
CA LEU A 74 13.63 -4.66 15.70
C LEU A 74 12.68 -4.12 14.63
N SER A 75 13.25 -3.34 13.72
CA SER A 75 12.60 -2.76 12.54
C SER A 75 11.68 -3.74 11.78
N VAL A 76 12.15 -4.98 11.56
CA VAL A 76 11.41 -6.01 10.78
C VAL A 76 10.17 -6.56 11.50
N PHE A 77 10.12 -6.52 12.83
CA PHE A 77 8.97 -7.04 13.59
C PHE A 77 7.86 -5.99 13.74
N CYS A 78 8.20 -4.71 13.61
CA CYS A 78 7.27 -3.58 13.68
C CYS A 78 6.32 -3.45 12.48
N GLU A 79 6.31 -4.42 11.55
CA GLU A 79 5.47 -4.38 10.36
C GLU A 79 3.98 -4.46 10.71
N ASN A 80 3.26 -3.37 10.47
CA ASN A 80 1.81 -3.29 10.62
C ASN A 80 1.12 -3.82 9.36
N SER A 81 0.89 -5.13 9.32
CA SER A 81 0.12 -5.75 8.26
C SER A 81 -1.08 -6.51 8.82
N ARG A 82 -2.23 -6.39 8.15
CA ARG A 82 -3.45 -7.11 8.51
C ARG A 82 -3.75 -8.17 7.45
N LEU A 83 -3.50 -9.42 7.80
CA LEU A 83 -3.78 -10.58 6.96
C LEU A 83 -5.29 -10.85 6.91
N VAL A 84 -5.81 -11.18 5.72
CA VAL A 84 -7.26 -11.25 5.48
C VAL A 84 -7.67 -12.62 4.93
N GLY A 85 -8.50 -13.32 5.71
CA GLY A 85 -9.05 -14.62 5.37
C GLY A 85 -8.45 -15.72 6.23
N LYS A 86 -8.71 -16.98 5.85
CA LYS A 86 -8.20 -18.15 6.54
C LYS A 86 -6.74 -18.40 6.12
N GLY A 87 -5.83 -18.41 7.09
CA GLY A 87 -4.44 -18.83 6.88
C GLY A 87 -4.36 -20.33 6.58
N ILE A 88 -3.46 -20.71 5.67
CA ILE A 88 -3.19 -22.11 5.31
C ILE A 88 -1.75 -22.43 5.69
N TYR A 89 -1.57 -23.40 6.58
CA TYR A 89 -0.23 -23.82 7.00
C TYR A 89 0.44 -24.70 5.95
N ALA A 90 1.72 -24.46 5.70
CA ALA A 90 2.56 -25.32 4.88
C ALA A 90 4.00 -25.29 5.39
N TYR A 91 4.75 -26.35 5.08
CA TYR A 91 6.19 -26.39 5.33
C TYR A 91 6.95 -25.84 4.13
N ILE A 92 7.84 -24.88 4.37
CA ILE A 92 8.76 -24.39 3.34
C ILE A 92 9.99 -25.29 3.26
N ASN A 93 10.50 -25.48 2.03
CA ASN A 93 11.74 -26.23 1.84
C ASN A 93 12.95 -25.44 2.37
N GLU A 94 14.06 -26.14 2.60
CA GLU A 94 15.26 -25.53 3.18
C GLU A 94 15.81 -24.37 2.33
N LYS A 95 15.77 -24.49 1.00
CA LYS A 95 16.20 -23.43 0.09
C LYS A 95 15.37 -22.15 0.28
N SER A 96 14.04 -22.29 0.32
CA SER A 96 13.13 -21.15 0.49
C SER A 96 13.27 -20.56 1.88
N CYS A 97 13.47 -21.39 2.90
CA CYS A 97 13.73 -20.95 4.28
C CYS A 97 15.00 -20.08 4.36
N LYS A 98 16.11 -20.53 3.75
CA LYS A 98 17.33 -19.72 3.67
C LYS A 98 17.11 -18.41 2.91
N GLN A 99 16.38 -18.45 1.79
CA GLN A 99 16.08 -17.25 0.99
C GLN A 99 15.26 -16.23 1.75
N VAL A 100 14.14 -16.65 2.38
CA VAL A 100 13.28 -15.72 3.13
C VAL A 100 13.99 -15.18 4.36
N HIS A 101 14.73 -16.04 5.08
CA HIS A 101 15.44 -15.62 6.28
C HIS A 101 16.57 -14.64 5.96
N ALA A 102 17.38 -14.93 4.94
CA ALA A 102 18.41 -14.01 4.46
C ALA A 102 17.82 -12.66 4.02
N TYR A 103 16.65 -12.68 3.37
CA TYR A 103 15.95 -11.46 3.00
C TYR A 103 15.51 -10.65 4.22
N VAL A 104 14.94 -11.29 5.25
CA VAL A 104 14.56 -10.60 6.50
C VAL A 104 15.79 -9.99 7.18
N LEU A 105 16.90 -10.73 7.30
CA LEU A 105 18.13 -10.22 7.90
C LEU A 105 18.68 -9.00 7.16
N LYS A 106 18.66 -9.02 5.82
CA LYS A 106 19.13 -7.90 4.98
C LYS A 106 18.29 -6.63 5.13
N ASN A 107 17.01 -6.76 5.47
CA ASN A 107 16.08 -5.65 5.63
C ASN A 107 15.87 -5.25 7.12
N CYS A 108 16.74 -5.73 8.02
CA CYS A 108 16.72 -5.36 9.43
C CYS A 108 17.83 -4.34 9.70
N ASP A 109 17.44 -3.12 10.08
CA ASP A 109 18.38 -2.00 10.29
C ASP A 109 19.41 -2.33 11.37
N GLU A 110 18.98 -3.01 12.43
CA GLU A 110 19.81 -3.42 13.56
C GLU A 110 20.83 -4.50 13.18
N VAL A 111 20.60 -5.23 12.08
CA VAL A 111 21.49 -6.30 11.58
C VAL A 111 22.56 -5.75 10.63
N LEU A 112 22.41 -4.52 10.11
CA LEU A 112 23.37 -3.92 9.17
C LEU A 112 24.79 -3.83 9.75
N THR A 113 24.91 -3.60 11.05
CA THR A 113 26.21 -3.56 11.76
C THR A 113 26.92 -4.92 11.68
N PHE A 114 26.19 -6.00 11.93
CA PHE A 114 26.68 -7.38 11.84
C PHE A 114 27.01 -7.79 10.40
N ILE A 115 26.23 -7.31 9.42
CA ILE A 115 26.53 -7.53 8.00
C ILE A 115 27.90 -6.96 7.64
N ASN A 116 28.16 -5.71 8.07
CA ASN A 116 29.43 -5.05 7.81
C ASN A 116 30.60 -5.73 8.53
N GLU A 117 30.42 -6.12 9.81
CA GLU A 117 31.42 -6.87 10.58
C GLU A 117 31.81 -8.18 9.88
N HIS A 118 30.84 -9.00 9.48
CA HIS A 118 31.11 -10.26 8.78
C HIS A 118 31.83 -10.03 7.44
N LYS A 119 31.46 -8.99 6.69
CA LYS A 119 32.14 -8.65 5.43
C LYS A 119 33.60 -8.25 5.65
N GLU A 120 33.92 -7.51 6.71
CA GLU A 120 35.30 -7.15 7.06
C GLU A 120 36.11 -8.38 7.51
N GLU A 121 35.54 -9.27 8.32
CA GLU A 121 36.20 -10.55 8.68
C GLU A 121 36.53 -11.39 7.44
N LEU A 122 35.61 -11.47 6.49
CA LEU A 122 35.83 -12.19 5.23
C LEU A 122 36.92 -11.55 4.37
N LYS A 123 37.03 -10.22 4.36
CA LYS A 123 38.12 -9.51 3.66
C LYS A 123 39.48 -9.82 4.28
N GLN A 124 39.56 -9.87 5.61
CA GLN A 124 40.79 -10.23 6.33
C GLN A 124 41.18 -11.70 6.08
N ASN A 125 40.20 -12.60 6.02
CA ASN A 125 40.37 -14.04 5.78
C ASN A 125 40.40 -14.42 4.28
N GLY A 126 40.86 -13.50 3.42
CA GLY A 126 41.00 -13.69 1.97
C GLY A 126 39.90 -12.98 1.18
N GLY A 127 40.23 -11.81 0.62
CA GLY A 127 39.32 -10.90 -0.07
C GLY A 127 38.72 -11.36 -1.42
N ALA A 128 38.84 -12.64 -1.78
CA ALA A 128 38.20 -13.17 -2.98
C ALA A 128 36.75 -13.59 -2.70
N ASN A 129 35.83 -13.18 -3.57
CA ASN A 129 34.40 -13.56 -3.54
C ASN A 129 33.66 -13.26 -2.22
N VAL A 130 33.99 -12.13 -1.57
CA VAL A 130 33.42 -11.75 -0.26
C VAL A 130 31.88 -11.73 -0.28
N GLU A 131 31.25 -11.14 -1.29
CA GLU A 131 29.78 -11.07 -1.38
C GLU A 131 29.14 -12.46 -1.43
N LYS A 132 29.65 -13.34 -2.30
CA LYS A 132 29.13 -14.71 -2.39
C LYS A 132 29.34 -15.50 -1.10
N ARG A 133 30.52 -15.38 -0.47
CA ARG A 133 30.81 -16.03 0.82
C ARG A 133 29.87 -15.51 1.90
N HIS A 134 29.64 -14.19 1.92
CA HIS A 134 28.71 -13.56 2.85
C HIS A 134 27.29 -14.11 2.68
N GLU A 135 26.76 -14.14 1.45
CA GLU A 135 25.44 -14.70 1.16
C GLU A 135 25.29 -16.17 1.60
N GLU A 136 26.37 -16.96 1.51
CA GLU A 136 26.35 -18.39 1.86
C GLU A 136 26.51 -18.66 3.35
N SER A 137 27.27 -17.85 4.09
CA SER A 137 27.62 -18.12 5.50
C SER A 137 27.02 -17.16 6.52
N PHE A 138 26.47 -16.01 6.12
CA PHE A 138 26.07 -14.95 7.04
C PHE A 138 25.02 -15.38 8.06
N SER A 139 23.93 -16.05 7.65
CA SER A 139 22.88 -16.46 8.61
C SER A 139 23.44 -17.32 9.75
N LYS A 140 24.32 -18.26 9.43
CA LYS A 140 24.95 -19.13 10.42
C LYS A 140 25.95 -18.36 11.30
N TRP A 141 26.80 -17.53 10.68
CA TRP A 141 27.74 -16.69 11.42
C TRP A 141 27.00 -15.74 12.38
N PHE A 142 25.88 -15.16 11.93
CA PHE A 142 25.05 -14.25 12.71
C PHE A 142 24.43 -14.95 13.92
N GLU A 143 23.86 -16.15 13.73
CA GLU A 143 23.37 -17.00 14.82
C GLU A 143 24.45 -17.25 15.87
N GLU A 144 25.63 -17.75 15.45
CA GLU A 144 26.75 -18.03 16.34
C GLU A 144 27.22 -16.77 17.09
N ARG A 145 27.36 -15.64 16.38
CA ARG A 145 27.81 -14.36 16.95
C ARG A 145 26.86 -13.83 18.01
N VAL A 146 25.55 -13.84 17.73
CA VAL A 146 24.50 -13.34 18.64
C VAL A 146 24.35 -14.24 19.87
N VAL A 147 24.37 -15.56 19.69
CA VAL A 147 24.25 -16.52 20.79
C VAL A 147 25.45 -16.45 21.73
N LEU A 148 26.68 -16.34 21.19
CA LEU A 148 27.88 -16.16 22.00
C LEU A 148 27.78 -14.87 22.84
N ALA A 149 27.43 -13.75 22.22
CA ALA A 149 27.30 -12.46 22.90
C ALA A 149 26.22 -12.46 24.00
N SER A 150 25.12 -13.21 23.81
CA SER A 150 24.08 -13.38 24.83
C SER A 150 24.57 -14.21 26.04
N SER A 151 25.39 -15.23 25.80
CA SER A 151 25.91 -16.11 26.86
C SER A 151 26.92 -15.42 27.80
N GLU A 152 27.63 -14.40 27.31
CA GLU A 152 28.63 -13.65 28.08
C GLU A 152 28.02 -12.67 29.11
N ARG A 153 26.68 -12.65 29.27
CA ARG A 153 25.92 -11.75 30.17
C ARG A 153 26.25 -10.27 29.99
N SER A 154 26.74 -9.89 28.81
CA SER A 154 26.68 -8.50 28.39
C SER A 154 25.22 -8.18 28.11
N HIS A 155 24.60 -7.29 28.88
CA HIS A 155 23.23 -6.77 28.63
C HIS A 155 23.09 -6.03 27.27
N ALA A 156 24.02 -6.25 26.33
CA ALA A 156 24.10 -5.55 25.05
C ALA A 156 23.18 -6.14 23.96
N VAL A 157 22.71 -7.38 24.10
CA VAL A 157 21.93 -8.07 23.05
C VAL A 157 20.48 -8.24 23.47
N SER A 158 19.55 -7.69 22.67
CA SER A 158 18.11 -7.84 22.86
C SER A 158 17.65 -9.28 22.60
N GLU A 159 16.67 -9.75 23.37
CA GLU A 159 16.03 -11.06 23.17
C GLU A 159 15.43 -11.19 21.76
N ASP A 160 14.87 -10.09 21.22
CA ASP A 160 14.35 -10.04 19.85
C ASP A 160 15.43 -10.36 18.81
N LEU A 161 16.68 -9.91 19.05
CA LEU A 161 17.80 -10.17 18.15
C LEU A 161 18.20 -11.65 18.17
N VAL A 162 18.12 -12.29 19.35
CA VAL A 162 18.33 -13.74 19.49
C VAL A 162 17.24 -14.51 18.76
N HIS A 163 15.98 -14.11 18.90
CA HIS A 163 14.86 -14.70 18.16
C HIS A 163 15.03 -14.58 16.65
N LEU A 164 15.47 -13.41 16.17
CA LEU A 164 15.77 -13.20 14.76
C LEU A 164 16.93 -14.11 14.29
N ALA A 165 17.98 -14.25 15.10
CA ALA A 165 19.18 -15.02 14.74
C ALA A 165 18.93 -16.53 14.58
N TYR A 166 18.03 -17.11 15.39
CA TYR A 166 17.63 -18.52 15.22
C TYR A 166 16.83 -18.79 13.94
N GLY A 167 16.25 -17.75 13.33
CA GLY A 167 15.44 -17.85 12.13
C GLY A 167 13.97 -18.25 12.38
N PRO A 168 13.17 -18.28 11.30
CA PRO A 168 11.73 -18.54 11.40
C PRO A 168 11.39 -20.03 11.55
N ASP A 169 10.20 -20.31 12.08
CA ASP A 169 9.58 -21.63 12.00
C ASP A 169 9.46 -22.07 10.53
N LYS A 170 9.83 -23.31 10.24
CA LYS A 170 9.71 -23.90 8.89
C LYS A 170 8.26 -24.09 8.47
N ARG A 171 7.33 -24.12 9.43
CA ARG A 171 5.90 -24.08 9.17
C ARG A 171 5.46 -22.63 9.06
N VAL A 172 5.14 -22.23 7.84
CA VAL A 172 4.67 -20.86 7.53
C VAL A 172 3.17 -20.86 7.28
N THR A 173 2.57 -19.67 7.34
CA THR A 173 1.15 -19.48 7.06
C THR A 173 0.95 -18.67 5.78
N HIS A 174 0.19 -19.22 4.84
CA HIS A 174 -0.14 -18.59 3.57
C HIS A 174 -1.48 -17.87 3.62
N TYR A 175 -1.57 -16.73 2.95
CA TYR A 175 -2.77 -15.91 2.83
C TYR A 175 -3.02 -15.48 1.40
N GLU A 176 -4.29 -15.27 1.06
CA GLU A 176 -4.67 -14.79 -0.26
C GLU A 176 -4.84 -13.26 -0.33
N ALA A 177 -4.83 -12.58 0.83
CA ALA A 177 -5.01 -11.14 0.92
C ALA A 177 -4.32 -10.55 2.16
N CYS A 178 -3.78 -9.35 1.99
CA CYS A 178 -3.13 -8.58 3.05
C CYS A 178 -3.49 -7.10 2.89
N ILE A 179 -3.58 -6.40 4.02
CA ILE A 179 -3.75 -4.96 4.07
C ILE A 179 -2.52 -4.37 4.74
N VAL A 180 -1.83 -3.50 4.03
CA VAL A 180 -0.61 -2.83 4.48
C VAL A 180 -0.52 -1.44 3.84
N ASN A 181 -0.01 -0.48 4.58
CA ASN A 181 -0.07 0.96 4.30
C ASN A 181 -1.45 1.47 3.82
N GLY A 182 -2.54 0.98 4.43
CA GLY A 182 -3.93 1.35 4.08
C GLY A 182 -4.42 0.79 2.74
N ILE A 183 -3.62 -0.05 2.07
CA ILE A 183 -3.91 -0.61 0.76
C ILE A 183 -4.17 -2.11 0.88
N ARG A 184 -5.18 -2.59 0.16
CA ARG A 184 -5.54 -4.01 0.13
C ARG A 184 -4.92 -4.70 -1.08
N PHE A 185 -4.03 -5.64 -0.80
CA PHE A 185 -3.42 -6.53 -1.77
C PHE A 185 -4.17 -7.87 -1.82
N HIS A 186 -4.27 -8.43 -3.02
CA HIS A 186 -4.74 -9.80 -3.23
C HIS A 186 -3.70 -10.57 -4.02
N THR A 187 -3.56 -11.86 -3.75
CA THR A 187 -2.81 -12.75 -4.65
C THR A 187 -3.47 -12.79 -6.02
N LYS A 188 -2.67 -12.99 -7.06
CA LYS A 188 -3.14 -13.14 -8.44
C LYS A 188 -4.27 -14.16 -8.57
N GLN A 189 -4.15 -15.29 -7.87
CA GLN A 189 -5.16 -16.34 -7.88
C GLN A 189 -6.51 -15.85 -7.33
N ARG A 190 -6.51 -15.11 -6.21
CA ARG A 190 -7.74 -14.53 -5.64
C ARG A 190 -8.31 -13.43 -6.52
N GLU A 191 -7.46 -12.64 -7.17
CA GLU A 191 -7.85 -11.58 -8.10
C GLU A 191 -8.63 -12.12 -9.31
N MET A 192 -8.28 -13.30 -9.85
CA MET A 192 -8.92 -13.86 -11.06
C MET A 192 -10.46 -13.95 -10.96
N ASN A 193 -11.00 -14.07 -9.74
CA ASN A 193 -12.43 -14.17 -9.48
C ASN A 193 -13.07 -12.80 -9.14
N LYS A 194 -12.37 -11.68 -9.39
CA LYS A 194 -12.79 -10.33 -9.03
C LYS A 194 -12.79 -9.42 -10.25
N LYS A 195 -13.62 -8.37 -10.19
CA LYS A 195 -13.64 -7.29 -11.20
C LYS A 195 -12.52 -6.26 -11.00
N THR A 196 -11.87 -6.27 -9.85
CA THR A 196 -10.81 -5.31 -9.48
C THR A 196 -9.46 -6.00 -9.46
N GLN A 197 -8.42 -5.28 -9.89
CA GLN A 197 -7.05 -5.75 -9.83
C GLN A 197 -6.34 -5.23 -8.59
N ASN A 198 -5.80 -6.13 -7.76
CA ASN A 198 -5.17 -5.81 -6.48
C ASN A 198 -3.85 -6.58 -6.28
N SER A 199 -3.35 -7.27 -7.31
CA SER A 199 -2.14 -8.09 -7.28
C SER A 199 -0.92 -7.42 -7.90
N GLY A 200 -1.07 -6.28 -8.59
CA GLY A 200 0.08 -5.58 -9.14
C GLY A 200 0.88 -4.90 -8.04
N VAL A 201 2.21 -5.10 -8.07
CA VAL A 201 3.14 -4.58 -7.07
C VAL A 201 4.26 -3.80 -7.75
N VAL A 202 4.67 -2.69 -7.14
CA VAL A 202 5.94 -2.02 -7.40
C VAL A 202 6.73 -1.88 -6.11
N VAL A 203 8.04 -2.12 -6.17
CA VAL A 203 8.99 -1.86 -5.09
C VAL A 203 10.02 -0.86 -5.60
N LYS A 204 10.29 0.17 -4.80
CA LYS A 204 11.31 1.16 -5.10
C LYS A 204 12.58 0.78 -4.36
N VAL A 205 13.67 0.61 -5.10
CA VAL A 205 14.98 0.28 -4.55
C VAL A 205 15.91 1.46 -4.82
N GLU A 206 16.64 1.86 -3.80
CA GLU A 206 17.70 2.86 -3.92
C GLU A 206 18.96 2.20 -4.48
N GLU A 207 19.47 2.72 -5.59
CA GLU A 207 20.72 2.32 -6.23
C GLU A 207 21.66 3.53 -6.32
N GLU A 208 22.96 3.32 -6.56
CA GLU A 208 23.94 4.42 -6.70
C GLU A 208 23.56 5.46 -7.76
N SER A 209 22.81 5.03 -8.79
CA SER A 209 22.32 5.87 -9.88
C SER A 209 20.97 6.57 -9.61
N GLY A 210 20.42 6.41 -8.40
CA GLY A 210 19.11 6.89 -7.99
C GLY A 210 18.11 5.76 -7.73
N PHE A 211 16.81 6.07 -7.77
CA PHE A 211 15.77 5.08 -7.49
C PHE A 211 15.40 4.25 -8.72
N ARG A 212 15.29 2.94 -8.54
CA ARG A 212 14.76 2.00 -9.53
C ARG A 212 13.46 1.36 -9.03
N ASP A 213 12.46 1.37 -9.91
CA ASP A 213 11.20 0.70 -9.68
C ASP A 213 11.25 -0.74 -10.24
N TYR A 214 10.96 -1.71 -9.39
CA TYR A 214 10.77 -3.12 -9.76
C TYR A 214 9.28 -3.44 -9.77
N TYR A 215 8.77 -3.83 -10.93
CA TYR A 215 7.34 -4.13 -11.13
C TYR A 215 7.11 -5.63 -11.18
N GLY A 216 6.05 -6.09 -10.54
CA GLY A 216 5.71 -7.51 -10.50
C GLY A 216 4.25 -7.77 -10.19
N VAL A 217 3.94 -9.04 -10.00
CA VAL A 217 2.61 -9.53 -9.63
C VAL A 217 2.72 -10.39 -8.37
N LEU A 218 1.93 -10.04 -7.36
CA LEU A 218 1.81 -10.77 -6.11
C LEU A 218 1.19 -12.14 -6.34
N THR A 219 1.96 -13.20 -6.12
CA THR A 219 1.51 -14.59 -6.28
C THR A 219 1.14 -15.25 -4.97
N ASP A 220 1.81 -14.89 -3.87
CA ASP A 220 1.60 -15.50 -2.56
C ASP A 220 1.93 -14.51 -1.44
N ILE A 221 1.31 -14.69 -0.27
CA ILE A 221 1.56 -13.89 0.94
C ILE A 221 1.87 -14.87 2.06
N ILE A 222 3.05 -14.72 2.65
CA ILE A 222 3.58 -15.67 3.63
C ILE A 222 3.85 -14.93 4.93
N GLN A 223 3.25 -15.40 6.01
CA GLN A 223 3.62 -15.03 7.37
C GLN A 223 4.68 -16.00 7.88
N LEU A 224 5.84 -15.46 8.24
CA LEU A 224 6.91 -16.17 8.93
C LEU A 224 6.77 -15.94 10.42
N ASP A 225 6.68 -17.01 11.19
CA ASP A 225 6.62 -16.94 12.66
C ASP A 225 8.03 -17.15 13.23
N TYR A 226 8.39 -16.33 14.21
CA TYR A 226 9.63 -16.41 14.97
C TYR A 226 9.32 -16.72 16.44
N LEU A 227 10.35 -17.07 17.20
CA LEU A 227 10.26 -17.16 18.65
C LEU A 227 9.81 -15.80 19.25
N GLY A 228 9.33 -15.81 20.50
CA GLY A 228 8.85 -14.57 21.15
C GLY A 228 7.55 -14.00 20.58
N ASN A 229 6.77 -14.79 19.82
CA ASN A 229 5.54 -14.36 19.17
C ASN A 229 5.75 -13.20 18.16
N HIS A 230 6.95 -13.12 17.58
CA HIS A 230 7.23 -12.21 16.48
C HIS A 230 6.83 -12.87 15.16
N HIS A 231 6.48 -12.04 14.17
CA HIS A 231 6.24 -12.49 12.82
C HIS A 231 6.60 -11.42 11.81
N VAL A 232 6.87 -11.85 10.58
CA VAL A 232 7.17 -10.99 9.44
C VAL A 232 6.29 -11.42 8.27
N VAL A 233 5.72 -10.46 7.52
CA VAL A 233 4.87 -10.78 6.37
C VAL A 233 5.61 -10.47 5.08
N LEU A 234 5.87 -11.51 4.29
CA LEU A 234 6.49 -11.40 2.99
C LEU A 234 5.48 -11.57 1.87
N PHE A 235 5.63 -10.75 0.84
CA PHE A 235 5.01 -10.92 -0.45
C PHE A 235 5.95 -11.71 -1.35
N LYS A 236 5.42 -12.76 -1.99
CA LYS A 236 6.09 -13.45 -3.08
C LYS A 236 5.57 -12.90 -4.39
N CYS A 237 6.48 -12.43 -5.23
CA CYS A 237 6.16 -11.75 -6.47
C CYS A 237 6.82 -12.42 -7.67
N ASP A 238 6.07 -12.51 -8.77
CA ASP A 238 6.62 -12.75 -10.10
C ASP A 238 7.03 -11.39 -10.69
N TRP A 239 8.33 -11.12 -10.73
CA TRP A 239 8.86 -9.86 -11.22
C TRP A 239 8.94 -9.79 -12.75
N TYR A 240 8.87 -8.59 -13.30
CA TYR A 240 9.14 -8.32 -14.70
C TYR A 240 10.56 -7.76 -14.87
N GLU A 241 11.20 -8.06 -16.00
CA GLU A 241 12.59 -7.65 -16.24
C GLU A 241 12.70 -6.13 -16.41
N GLY A 242 13.68 -5.48 -15.78
CA GLY A 242 13.82 -4.02 -15.84
C GLY A 242 14.01 -3.45 -17.27
N ARG A 243 14.57 -4.23 -18.19
CA ARG A 243 14.70 -3.86 -19.63
C ARG A 243 13.36 -3.81 -20.37
N SER A 244 12.33 -4.41 -19.78
CA SER A 244 10.96 -4.43 -20.30
C SER A 244 10.20 -3.17 -19.94
N VAL A 245 10.83 -2.16 -19.32
CA VAL A 245 10.19 -0.91 -18.91
C VAL A 245 10.53 0.21 -19.90
N GLN A 246 9.51 0.91 -20.39
CA GLN A 246 9.64 2.11 -21.20
C GLN A 246 8.89 3.26 -20.55
N LYS A 247 9.46 4.47 -20.60
CA LYS A 247 8.78 5.70 -20.22
C LYS A 247 8.55 6.54 -21.46
N ASP A 248 7.31 6.97 -21.68
CA ASP A 248 7.00 7.88 -22.77
C ASP A 248 7.38 9.33 -22.43
N LYS A 249 7.27 10.23 -23.42
CA LYS A 249 7.57 11.66 -23.26
C LYS A 249 6.67 12.40 -22.27
N TYR A 250 5.59 11.77 -21.81
CA TYR A 250 4.65 12.33 -20.82
C TYR A 250 4.86 11.71 -19.43
N GLY A 251 5.87 10.87 -19.25
CA GLY A 251 6.20 10.20 -17.99
C GLY A 251 5.37 8.95 -17.72
N CYS A 252 4.63 8.42 -18.70
CA CYS A 252 3.88 7.18 -18.52
C CYS A 252 4.80 5.97 -18.64
N THR A 253 4.77 5.11 -17.61
CA THR A 253 5.53 3.87 -17.59
C THR A 253 4.72 2.74 -18.24
N SER A 254 5.28 2.10 -19.25
CA SER A 254 4.76 0.88 -19.87
C SER A 254 5.74 -0.27 -19.66
N ILE A 255 5.21 -1.45 -19.33
CA ILE A 255 6.01 -2.65 -19.08
C ILE A 255 5.60 -3.81 -19.99
N ASN A 256 6.58 -4.50 -20.55
CA ASN A 256 6.34 -5.72 -21.30
C ASN A 256 6.17 -6.92 -20.35
N THR A 257 4.98 -7.51 -20.34
CA THR A 257 4.60 -8.61 -19.45
C THR A 257 4.76 -9.99 -20.08
N SER A 258 5.34 -10.10 -21.28
CA SER A 258 5.45 -11.37 -22.01
C SER A 258 6.44 -12.36 -21.37
N LYS A 259 7.46 -11.86 -20.66
CA LYS A 259 8.48 -12.68 -20.03
C LYS A 259 8.63 -12.28 -18.55
N PRO A 260 8.28 -13.18 -17.60
CA PRO A 260 8.63 -12.96 -16.21
C PRO A 260 10.16 -13.06 -16.05
N TRP A 261 10.70 -12.28 -15.12
CA TRP A 261 12.09 -12.32 -14.75
C TRP A 261 12.35 -13.48 -13.79
N LYS A 262 13.21 -14.41 -14.20
CA LYS A 262 13.63 -15.53 -13.35
C LYS A 262 14.71 -15.06 -12.39
N THR A 263 14.30 -14.62 -11.20
CA THR A 263 15.20 -14.23 -10.10
C THR A 263 15.14 -15.26 -8.97
N ASN A 264 16.23 -15.35 -8.19
CA ASN A 264 16.27 -16.08 -6.93
C ASN A 264 15.78 -15.24 -5.74
N GLU A 265 15.34 -14.00 -5.97
CA GLU A 265 14.83 -13.06 -4.96
C GLU A 265 13.35 -12.71 -5.25
N PRO A 266 12.41 -13.65 -5.04
CA PRO A 266 10.99 -13.39 -5.30
C PRO A 266 10.29 -12.70 -4.12
N TYR A 267 10.96 -12.54 -2.98
CA TYR A 267 10.36 -12.09 -1.73
C TYR A 267 10.62 -10.60 -1.47
N VAL A 268 9.64 -9.96 -0.86
CA VAL A 268 9.62 -8.55 -0.48
C VAL A 268 8.85 -8.39 0.82
N LEU A 269 9.26 -7.48 1.72
CA LEU A 269 8.44 -7.12 2.89
C LEU A 269 7.13 -6.49 2.42
N ALA A 270 6.00 -6.89 3.00
CA ALA A 270 4.69 -6.37 2.57
C ALA A 270 4.64 -4.82 2.65
N SER A 271 5.29 -4.25 3.66
CA SER A 271 5.44 -2.80 3.90
C SER A 271 6.22 -2.05 2.83
N GLN A 272 7.11 -2.71 2.09
CA GLN A 272 7.88 -2.11 0.99
C GLN A 272 7.08 -2.07 -0.33
N ALA A 273 6.01 -2.87 -0.43
CA ALA A 273 5.22 -2.98 -1.64
C ALA A 273 4.23 -1.82 -1.80
N GLN A 274 4.22 -1.21 -2.98
CA GLN A 274 3.16 -0.29 -3.41
C GLN A 274 2.27 -0.97 -4.45
N GLN A 275 0.97 -0.71 -4.42
CA GLN A 275 0.04 -1.32 -5.37
C GLN A 275 0.03 -0.57 -6.70
N VAL A 276 0.00 -1.33 -7.79
CA VAL A 276 -0.17 -0.81 -9.15
C VAL A 276 -1.22 -1.60 -9.92
N PHE A 277 -1.76 -0.98 -10.97
CA PHE A 277 -2.61 -1.62 -11.96
C PHE A 277 -1.90 -1.66 -13.32
N TYR A 278 -2.13 -2.73 -14.06
CA TYR A 278 -1.62 -2.99 -15.40
C TYR A 278 -2.77 -2.93 -16.40
N VAL A 279 -2.73 -1.92 -17.28
CA VAL A 279 -3.74 -1.72 -18.33
C VAL A 279 -3.09 -1.93 -19.70
N ASN A 280 -3.77 -2.56 -20.65
CA ASN A 280 -3.23 -2.76 -22.00
C ASN A 280 -2.72 -1.45 -22.62
N ASP A 281 -1.48 -1.47 -23.09
CA ASP A 281 -0.95 -0.37 -23.89
C ASP A 281 -1.43 -0.50 -25.33
N ILE A 282 -2.36 0.39 -25.71
CA ILE A 282 -2.96 0.41 -27.06
C ILE A 282 -1.94 0.74 -28.17
N LYS A 283 -0.78 1.33 -27.83
CA LYS A 283 0.23 1.73 -28.82
C LYS A 283 1.27 0.64 -29.03
N LEU A 284 1.74 0.02 -27.94
CA LEU A 284 2.81 -0.97 -27.98
C LEU A 284 2.30 -2.40 -28.17
N GLY A 285 0.98 -2.62 -28.07
CA GLY A 285 0.32 -3.89 -28.31
C GLY A 285 0.11 -4.74 -27.05
N ASN A 286 -0.51 -5.91 -27.22
CA ASN A 286 -1.09 -6.70 -26.13
C ASN A 286 -0.11 -7.17 -25.04
N ASN A 287 1.18 -7.28 -25.38
CA ASN A 287 2.23 -7.69 -24.44
C ASN A 287 2.72 -6.55 -23.54
N TRP A 288 2.32 -5.32 -23.83
CA TRP A 288 2.69 -4.14 -23.06
C TRP A 288 1.53 -3.67 -22.20
N LYS A 289 1.84 -3.30 -20.97
CA LYS A 289 0.88 -2.78 -20.00
C LYS A 289 1.36 -1.43 -19.49
N VAL A 290 0.51 -0.43 -19.54
CA VAL A 290 0.70 0.83 -18.82
C VAL A 290 0.54 0.56 -17.33
N VAL A 291 1.49 1.03 -16.53
CA VAL A 291 1.47 0.94 -15.08
C VAL A 291 0.79 2.18 -14.49
N ILE A 292 -0.22 1.96 -13.66
CA ILE A 292 -0.95 3.01 -12.96
C ILE A 292 -0.77 2.79 -11.47
N ALA A 293 -0.12 3.72 -10.79
CA ALA A 293 0.02 3.67 -9.34
C ALA A 293 -1.36 3.75 -8.65
N ALA A 294 -1.60 2.86 -7.70
CA ALA A 294 -2.77 2.94 -6.85
C ALA A 294 -2.56 4.03 -5.79
N GLN A 295 -3.54 4.89 -5.63
CA GLN A 295 -3.59 5.87 -4.54
C GLN A 295 -4.60 5.40 -3.50
N GLY A 296 -4.23 5.51 -2.23
CA GLY A 296 -5.15 5.29 -1.12
C GLY A 296 -6.36 6.22 -1.23
N ARG A 297 -7.51 5.79 -0.72
CA ARG A 297 -8.75 6.58 -0.84
C ARG A 297 -8.70 7.93 -0.09
N SER A 298 -7.80 8.07 0.88
CA SER A 298 -7.64 9.26 1.73
C SER A 298 -6.45 10.16 1.34
N SER A 299 -5.60 9.76 0.38
CA SER A 299 -4.46 10.55 -0.07
C SER A 299 -4.85 11.40 -1.29
N TRP A 300 -5.06 12.70 -1.09
CA TRP A 300 -5.25 13.66 -2.16
C TRP A 300 -3.89 14.25 -2.56
N ASN A 301 -3.38 13.89 -3.74
CA ASN A 301 -2.33 14.69 -4.37
C ASN A 301 -3.00 15.88 -5.07
N ILE A 302 -3.36 16.90 -4.29
CA ILE A 302 -3.58 18.22 -4.86
C ILE A 302 -2.20 18.72 -5.24
N LEU A 303 -1.83 18.57 -6.51
CA LEU A 303 -0.69 19.29 -7.05
C LEU A 303 -1.04 20.77 -6.95
N GLU A 304 -0.37 21.51 -6.07
CA GLU A 304 -0.31 22.96 -6.10
C GLU A 304 0.34 23.37 -7.44
N ASN A 305 -0.46 23.41 -8.50
CA ASN A 305 -0.05 24.09 -9.70
C ASN A 305 -0.21 25.59 -9.44
N LYS A 306 0.96 26.22 -9.29
CA LYS A 306 1.20 27.65 -9.43
C LYS A 306 0.34 28.22 -10.57
N GLU A 307 -0.38 29.29 -10.22
CA GLU A 307 -1.01 30.29 -11.09
C GLU A 307 -1.96 29.76 -12.17
N TYR A 308 -3.24 29.68 -11.79
CA TYR A 308 -4.31 29.97 -12.74
C TYR A 308 -4.89 31.32 -12.36
N GLU A 309 -4.75 32.31 -13.24
CA GLU A 309 -5.54 33.54 -13.19
C GLU A 309 -7.03 33.14 -13.21
N CYS A 310 -7.74 33.56 -12.17
CA CYS A 310 -9.19 33.48 -12.13
C CYS A 310 -9.73 34.36 -13.26
N VAL A 311 -10.28 33.73 -14.30
CA VAL A 311 -11.13 34.45 -15.25
C VAL A 311 -12.39 34.83 -14.49
N THR A 312 -12.43 36.06 -14.00
CA THR A 312 -13.66 36.70 -13.53
C THR A 312 -14.65 36.70 -14.68
N ILE A 313 -15.74 35.96 -14.52
CA ILE A 313 -16.89 36.11 -15.40
C ILE A 313 -17.50 37.47 -15.03
N ASP A 314 -17.38 38.43 -15.94
CA ASP A 314 -18.03 39.74 -15.85
C ASP A 314 -19.55 39.52 -15.73
N GLU A 315 -20.10 39.74 -14.55
CA GLU A 315 -21.53 39.94 -14.35
C GLU A 315 -21.92 41.30 -14.93
N SER A 316 -22.26 41.33 -16.21
CA SER A 316 -22.95 42.47 -16.79
C SER A 316 -24.13 42.01 -17.65
N CYS A 317 -25.28 41.83 -17.01
CA CYS A 317 -26.59 42.04 -17.63
C CYS A 317 -27.63 42.43 -16.58
N GLN A 318 -27.63 43.74 -16.31
CA GLN A 318 -28.78 44.64 -16.12
C GLN A 318 -29.98 44.13 -15.30
N HIS A 319 -30.06 44.72 -14.10
CA HIS A 319 -31.28 45.11 -13.40
C HIS A 319 -32.46 45.39 -14.35
N ASN A 320 -33.57 44.70 -14.11
CA ASN A 320 -34.87 45.34 -14.12
C ASN A 320 -35.62 44.91 -12.86
N GLN A 321 -35.89 45.91 -12.02
CA GLN A 321 -36.70 45.83 -10.81
C GLN A 321 -38.11 45.32 -11.15
N LEU A 322 -38.64 44.43 -10.31
CA LEU A 322 -40.04 44.50 -9.91
C LEU A 322 -40.15 44.05 -8.46
N ASP A 323 -40.61 45.01 -7.68
CA ASP A 323 -40.74 45.10 -6.24
C ASP A 323 -42.01 44.37 -5.80
N SER A 324 -41.90 43.45 -4.84
CA SER A 324 -43.04 43.09 -3.97
C SER A 324 -42.56 42.38 -2.70
N ARG A 325 -42.39 43.18 -1.64
CA ARG A 325 -42.47 42.76 -0.23
C ARG A 325 -43.75 41.98 0.03
N VAL A 326 -43.67 40.82 0.66
CA VAL A 326 -44.63 40.36 1.69
C VAL A 326 -43.87 39.59 2.76
N ASP A 327 -44.05 40.03 3.99
CA ASP A 327 -43.40 39.58 5.21
C ASP A 327 -43.86 38.18 5.66
N MET A 328 -42.97 37.53 6.42
CA MET A 328 -43.07 36.16 6.92
C MET A 328 -43.71 36.19 8.32
N GLU A 329 -45.04 36.15 8.43
CA GLU A 329 -45.76 35.92 9.69
C GLU A 329 -47.19 35.45 9.36
N ASP A 330 -47.47 34.15 9.59
CA ASP A 330 -48.79 33.54 9.85
C ASP A 330 -48.84 32.10 9.33
N PHE A 331 -48.42 31.13 10.14
CA PHE A 331 -48.94 29.74 10.07
C PHE A 331 -48.70 29.05 11.43
N LEU A 332 -49.45 29.48 12.45
CA LEU A 332 -49.71 28.68 13.65
C LEU A 332 -51.16 28.87 14.09
N SER A 333 -52.06 28.08 13.51
CA SER A 333 -53.19 27.43 14.21
C SER A 333 -54.19 26.94 13.16
N ASP A 334 -54.42 25.64 13.11
CA ASP A 334 -55.80 25.11 13.21
C ASP A 334 -55.77 23.57 13.20
N THR A 335 -56.08 23.01 14.37
CA THR A 335 -56.52 21.62 14.57
C THR A 335 -58.04 21.59 14.45
N PRO A 336 -58.65 20.62 13.75
CA PRO A 336 -60.11 20.46 13.76
C PRO A 336 -60.56 19.40 14.78
N GLU A 337 -61.73 19.65 15.39
CA GLU A 337 -62.59 18.62 16.02
C GLU A 337 -63.21 17.68 14.98
#